data_AF-A0A9D8NK55-F1
#
_entry.id   AF-A0A9D8NK55-F1
#
_cell.length_a   1.000
_cell.length_b   1.000
_cell.length_c   1.000
_cell.angle_alpha   90.00
_cell.angle_beta   90.00
_cell.angle_gamma   90.00
#
_symmetry.space_group_name_H-M   'P 1'
#
loop_
_entity.id
_entity.type
_entity.pdbx_description
1 polymer ?
#
loop_
_entity_poly.entity_id
_entity_poly.type
_entity_poly.pdbx_seq_one_letter_code
_entity_poly.pdbx_strand_id
1 'polypeptide(L)' 'DSKYFAVGKLGRDQVADYAARKGQALAEAERWLGPWLNYDPAAK' A
#
# COMPACT_ATOMS: atom_id res chain seq x y z
N ASP A 1 16.70 -20.83 -1.93
CA ASP A 1 16.10 -20.77 -3.28
C ASP A 1 15.15 -19.59 -3.33
N SER A 2 15.28 -18.71 -4.33
CA SER A 2 14.48 -17.48 -4.44
C SER A 2 13.51 -17.63 -5.60
N LYS A 3 12.22 -17.36 -5.36
CA LYS A 3 11.14 -17.49 -6.36
C LYS A 3 10.21 -16.29 -6.36
N TYR A 4 9.64 -16.01 -7.54
CA TYR A 4 8.60 -15.00 -7.68
C TYR A 4 7.30 -15.45 -7.02
N PHE A 5 6.61 -14.51 -6.37
CA PHE A 5 5.30 -14.72 -5.79
C PHE A 5 4.48 -13.43 -5.88
N ALA A 6 3.15 -13.56 -5.86
CA ALA A 6 2.26 -12.41 -5.85
C ALA A 6 2.16 -11.84 -4.42
N VAL A 7 2.28 -10.51 -4.29
CA VAL A 7 2.21 -9.80 -3.00
C VAL A 7 0.78 -9.79 -2.44
N GLY A 8 -0.24 -9.88 -3.30
CA GLY A 8 -1.65 -9.83 -2.90
C GLY A 8 -2.18 -8.40 -2.72
N LYS A 9 -3.32 -8.29 -2.04
CA LYS A 9 -4.00 -7.02 -1.73
C LYS A 9 -3.45 -6.42 -0.44
N LEU A 10 -3.17 -5.11 -0.43
CA LEU A 10 -2.58 -4.39 0.71
C LEU A 10 -3.65 -3.79 1.63
N GLY A 11 -3.49 -3.98 2.93
CA GLY A 11 -4.28 -3.31 3.97
C GLY A 11 -3.81 -1.87 4.26
N ARG A 12 -4.65 -1.07 4.91
CA ARG A 12 -4.33 0.33 5.25
C ARG A 12 -3.15 0.44 6.22
N ASP A 13 -3.03 -0.50 7.14
CA ASP A 13 -1.93 -0.66 8.08
C ASP A 13 -0.59 -0.88 7.35
N GLN A 14 -0.56 -1.74 6.34
CA GLN A 14 0.63 -2.01 5.54
C GLN A 14 1.06 -0.79 4.72
N VAL A 15 0.09 -0.06 4.16
CA VAL A 15 0.35 1.16 3.39
C VAL A 15 0.86 2.28 4.31
N ALA A 16 0.36 2.37 5.54
CA ALA A 16 0.83 3.33 6.54
C ALA A 16 2.27 3.05 6.97
N ASP A 17 2.63 1.79 7.22
CA ASP A 17 4.02 1.40 7.50
C ASP A 17 4.95 1.73 6.33
N TYR A 18 4.51 1.40 5.11
CA TYR A 18 5.25 1.74 3.89
C TYR A 18 5.46 3.25 3.73
N ALA A 19 4.42 4.06 3.99
CA ALA A 19 4.48 5.50 3.94
C ALA A 19 5.50 6.06 4.95
N ALA A 20 5.42 5.61 6.21
CA ALA A 20 6.31 6.03 7.28
C ALA A 20 7.79 5.71 6.97
N ARG A 21 8.07 4.49 6.49
CA ARG A 21 9.42 4.06 6.13
C ARG A 21 10.01 4.84 4.96
N LYS A 22 9.16 5.27 4.03
CA LYS A 22 9.55 6.06 2.86
C LYS A 22 9.56 7.57 3.13
N GLY A 23 9.07 8.02 4.29
CA GLY A 23 8.94 9.44 4.62
C GLY A 23 7.93 10.20 3.75
N GLN A 24 6.94 9.49 3.20
CA GLN A 24 5.89 10.07 2.34
C GLN A 24 4.56 10.16 3.09
N ALA A 25 3.66 11.02 2.62
CA ALA A 25 2.30 11.07 3.17
C ALA A 25 1.52 9.78 2.85
N LEU A 26 0.60 9.38 3.74
CA LEU A 26 -0.24 8.20 3.52
C LEU A 26 -1.03 8.30 2.20
N ALA A 27 -1.62 9.46 1.92
CA ALA A 27 -2.36 9.71 0.69
C ALA A 27 -1.49 9.57 -0.57
N GLU A 28 -0.20 9.88 -0.48
CA GLU A 28 0.75 9.71 -1.58
C GLU A 28 1.07 8.22 -1.80
N ALA A 29 1.29 7.47 -0.72
CA ALA A 29 1.46 6.02 -0.77
C ALA A 29 0.22 5.31 -1.34
N GLU A 30 -0.98 5.72 -0.93
CA GLU A 30 -2.26 5.21 -1.44
C GLU A 30 -2.43 5.50 -2.93
N ARG A 31 -2.00 6.68 -3.40
CA ARG A 31 -2.00 7.02 -4.82
C ARG A 31 -1.05 6.12 -5.63
N TRP A 32 0.15 5.86 -5.13
CA TRP A 32 1.12 4.98 -5.81
C TRP A 32 0.71 3.50 -5.79
N LEU A 33 0.11 3.04 -4.69
CA LEU A 33 -0.29 1.65 -4.47
C LEU A 33 -1.74 1.35 -4.87
N GLY A 34 -2.46 2.33 -5.41
CA GLY A 34 -3.90 2.27 -5.72
C GLY A 34 -4.40 0.94 -6.33
N PRO A 35 -3.77 0.39 -7.39
CA PRO A 35 -4.20 -0.87 -8.00
C PRO A 35 -4.15 -2.08 -7.05
N TRP A 36 -3.31 -2.00 -6.02
CA TRP A 36 -2.99 -3.09 -5.10
C TRP A 36 -3.71 -2.95 -3.75
N LEU A 37 -4.45 -1.86 -3.52
CA LEU A 37 -5.17 -1.66 -2.27
C LEU A 37 -6.36 -2.62 -2.13
N ASN A 38 -6.59 -3.09 -0.90
CA ASN A 38 -7.77 -3.88 -0.52
C ASN A 38 -8.95 -3.03 -0.01
N TYR A 39 -8.80 -1.71 -0.05
CA TYR A 39 -9.78 -0.76 0.46
C TYR A 39 -9.82 0.45 -0.48
N ASP A 40 -10.92 1.19 -0.41
CA ASP A 40 -11.05 2.45 -1.12
C ASP A 40 -10.57 3.59 -0.21
N PRO A 41 -9.43 4.24 -0.51
CA PRO A 41 -8.95 5.38 0.27
C PRO A 41 -9.83 6.64 0.07
N ALA A 42 -10.67 6.68 -0.97
CA ALA A 42 -11.62 7.76 -1.23
C ALA A 42 -13.03 7.49 -0.66
N ALA A 43 -13.29 6.28 -0.14
CA ALA A 43 -14.51 5.99 0.58
C ALA A 43 -14.50 6.75 1.92
N LYS A 44 -15.38 7.74 2.01
CA LYS A 44 -15.55 8.62 3.18
C LYS A 44 -16.45 7.98 4.23
#